data_AF-A0A959AY59-F1
#
_entry.id   AF-A0A959AY59-F1
#
_cell.length_a   1.000
_cell.length_b   1.000
_cell.length_c   1.000
_cell.angle_alpha   90.00
_cell.angle_beta   90.00
_cell.angle_gamma   90.00
#
_symmetry.space_group_name_H-M   'P 1'
#
loop_
_entity.id
_entity.type
_entity.pdbx_description
1 polymer ?
#
loop_
_entity_poly.entity_id
_entity_poly.type
_entity_poly.pdbx_seq_one_letter_code
_entity_poly.pdbx_strand_id
1 'polypeptide(L)'
;IKHDGEFALPFMPRFNLLSDEDVKSIIAYLRSDAPRVQPVGTPPPPNEPTLLAKVVANLAMKPLPYPEAAITAPPRTDEVAYGKYLVNGVMMCFSCHSASFETLDEVTPENSEGYLGGGNRIINPQDRTIAAPSANITMHPELGLGQWTKEQFANAVRFGQGADGVALSPAMPKYTLMSEEDISAIWAYLQTVPVVDKALAEAGTANE
;
A
#
# COMPACT_ATOMS: atom_id res chain seq x y z
N ILE A 1 15.11 -0.97 11.73
CA ILE A 1 16.28 -1.06 12.64
C ILE A 1 15.72 -1.22 14.05
N LYS A 2 16.14 -2.26 14.78
CA LYS A 2 15.80 -2.46 16.19
C LYS A 2 16.41 -1.33 17.03
N HIS A 3 15.92 -1.15 18.25
CA HIS A 3 16.46 -0.16 19.21
C HIS A 3 17.97 -0.25 19.50
N ASP A 4 18.57 -1.42 19.25
CA ASP A 4 20.00 -1.73 19.45
C ASP A 4 20.86 -1.45 18.19
N GLY A 5 20.27 -0.91 17.13
CA GLY A 5 20.96 -0.66 15.87
C GLY A 5 21.03 -1.86 14.94
N GLU A 6 20.53 -3.04 15.33
CA GLU A 6 20.45 -4.19 14.43
C GLU A 6 19.39 -3.96 13.34
N PHE A 7 19.74 -4.28 12.10
CA PHE A 7 18.79 -4.24 11.00
C PHE A 7 17.77 -5.38 11.15
N ALA A 8 16.51 -5.03 11.43
CA ALA A 8 15.39 -5.93 11.25
C ALA A 8 15.06 -5.99 9.76
N LEU A 9 14.95 -7.21 9.21
CA LEU A 9 14.60 -7.43 7.80
C LEU A 9 13.38 -6.57 7.40
N PRO A 10 13.37 -5.99 6.19
CA PRO A 10 12.47 -4.90 5.80
C PRO A 10 11.08 -5.41 5.40
N PHE A 11 10.47 -6.19 6.27
CA PHE A 11 9.08 -6.62 6.13
C PHE A 11 8.09 -5.61 6.73
N MET A 12 8.59 -4.55 7.37
CA MET A 12 7.73 -3.48 7.87
C MET A 12 7.41 -2.51 6.73
N PRO A 13 6.13 -2.21 6.49
CA PRO A 13 5.73 -1.14 5.58
C PRO A 13 6.43 0.17 5.94
N ARG A 14 6.87 0.91 4.91
CA ARG A 14 7.53 2.20 5.06
C ARG A 14 6.47 3.28 5.04
N PHE A 15 6.12 3.82 6.21
CA PHE A 15 5.16 4.92 6.36
C PHE A 15 5.80 6.30 6.11
N ASN A 16 6.63 6.43 5.08
CA ASN A 16 7.42 7.64 4.81
C ASN A 16 6.60 8.83 4.30
N LEU A 17 5.34 8.60 3.93
CA LEU A 17 4.40 9.62 3.46
C LEU A 17 3.28 9.90 4.48
N LEU A 18 3.32 9.25 5.64
CA LEU A 18 2.33 9.44 6.69
C LEU A 18 2.58 10.78 7.40
N SER A 19 1.51 11.46 7.80
CA SER A 19 1.62 12.72 8.53
C SER A 19 2.27 12.51 9.90
N ASP A 20 2.98 13.54 10.38
CA ASP A 20 3.58 13.53 11.71
C ASP A 20 2.53 13.32 12.81
N GLU A 21 1.30 13.81 12.61
CA GLU A 21 0.18 13.64 13.54
C GLU A 21 -0.29 12.18 13.60
N ASP A 22 -0.42 11.51 12.46
CA ASP A 22 -0.81 10.11 12.39
C ASP A 22 0.29 9.19 12.95
N VAL A 23 1.56 9.49 12.66
CA VAL A 23 2.70 8.80 13.30
C VAL A 23 2.66 8.99 14.83
N LYS A 24 2.41 10.20 15.32
CA LYS A 24 2.25 10.46 16.77
C LYS A 24 1.06 9.71 17.36
N SER A 25 -0.04 9.59 16.63
CA SER A 25 -1.23 8.85 17.06
C SER A 25 -0.95 7.36 17.19
N ILE A 26 -0.19 6.77 16.26
CA ILE A 26 0.29 5.39 16.35
C ILE A 26 1.20 5.22 17.57
N ILE A 27 2.16 6.13 17.78
CA ILE A 27 3.06 6.10 18.94
C ILE A 27 2.27 6.20 20.26
N ALA A 28 1.29 7.10 20.32
CA ALA A 28 0.44 7.28 21.50
C ALA A 28 -0.36 6.01 21.79
N TYR A 29 -0.96 5.38 20.77
CA TYR A 29 -1.69 4.12 20.91
C TYR A 29 -0.76 2.98 21.39
N LEU A 30 0.40 2.80 20.76
CA LEU A 30 1.38 1.77 21.13
C LEU A 30 1.95 1.96 22.55
N ARG A 31 1.94 3.18 23.08
CA ARG A 31 2.37 3.51 24.45
C ARG A 31 1.23 3.60 25.47
N SER A 32 0.00 3.30 25.06
CA SER A 32 -1.17 3.37 25.94
C SER A 32 -1.33 2.09 26.78
N ASP A 33 -2.22 2.16 27.77
CA ASP A 33 -2.63 1.00 28.58
C ASP A 33 -3.67 0.11 27.88
N ALA A 34 -3.88 0.29 26.56
CA ALA A 34 -4.85 -0.52 25.83
C ALA A 34 -4.45 -2.01 25.90
N PRO A 35 -5.38 -2.94 26.21
CA PRO A 35 -5.05 -4.36 26.41
C PRO A 35 -4.34 -5.03 25.22
N ARG A 36 -4.60 -4.56 23.99
CA ARG A 36 -4.06 -5.14 22.75
C ARG A 36 -2.59 -4.82 22.47
N VAL A 37 -2.02 -3.81 23.13
CA VAL A 37 -0.63 -3.38 22.92
C VAL A 37 0.26 -3.63 24.13
N GLN A 38 -0.27 -4.31 25.15
CA GLN A 38 0.51 -4.67 26.32
C GLN A 38 1.63 -5.64 25.93
N PRO A 39 2.83 -5.49 26.51
CA PRO A 39 3.93 -6.39 26.23
C PRO A 39 3.58 -7.81 26.66
N VAL A 40 3.87 -8.78 25.79
CA VAL A 40 3.82 -10.19 26.16
C VAL A 40 5.14 -10.59 26.82
N GLY A 41 5.08 -11.43 27.86
CA GLY A 41 6.27 -11.88 28.59
C GLY A 41 7.18 -12.84 27.81
N THR A 42 6.78 -13.23 26.59
CA THR A 42 7.53 -14.16 25.75
C THR A 42 8.35 -13.38 24.73
N PRO A 43 9.70 -13.43 24.78
CA PRO A 43 10.51 -12.79 23.76
C PRO A 43 10.26 -13.47 22.40
N PRO A 44 10.29 -12.71 21.29
CA PRO A 44 10.25 -13.31 19.96
C PRO A 44 11.48 -14.21 19.75
N PRO A 45 11.38 -15.25 18.91
CA PRO A 45 12.53 -16.08 18.57
C PRO A 45 13.66 -15.22 17.98
N PRO A 46 14.94 -15.57 18.24
CA PRO A 46 16.06 -14.81 17.72
C PRO A 46 16.07 -14.86 16.18
N ASN A 47 16.29 -13.71 15.56
CA ASN A 47 16.56 -13.65 14.13
C ASN A 47 18.02 -14.08 13.90
N GLU A 48 18.24 -15.18 13.18
CA GLU A 48 19.57 -15.65 12.81
C GLU A 48 19.82 -15.46 11.30
N PRO A 49 20.02 -14.21 10.82
CA PRO A 49 20.25 -13.98 9.40
C PRO A 49 21.59 -14.57 8.97
N THR A 50 21.61 -15.17 7.78
CA THR A 50 22.84 -15.67 7.15
C THR A 50 23.84 -14.54 6.94
N LEU A 51 25.12 -14.87 6.78
CA LEU A 51 26.15 -13.87 6.46
C LEU A 51 25.79 -13.08 5.19
N LEU A 52 25.30 -13.77 4.16
CA LEU A 52 24.82 -13.14 2.93
C LEU A 52 23.69 -12.14 3.21
N ALA A 53 22.69 -12.53 4.02
CA ALA A 53 21.59 -11.64 4.39
C ALA A 53 22.09 -10.40 5.14
N LYS A 54 23.07 -10.54 6.04
CA LYS A 54 23.70 -9.40 6.73
C LYS A 54 24.41 -8.47 5.75
N VAL A 55 25.15 -9.01 4.78
CA VAL A 55 25.88 -8.20 3.78
C VAL A 55 24.90 -7.45 2.88
N VAL A 56 23.87 -8.12 2.35
CA VAL A 56 22.85 -7.50 1.49
C VAL A 56 22.10 -6.40 2.24
N ALA A 57 21.66 -6.68 3.47
CA ALA A 57 20.94 -5.72 4.29
C ALA A 57 21.74 -4.43 4.54
N ASN A 58 23.06 -4.54 4.81
CA ASN A 58 23.88 -3.38 5.15
C ASN A 58 24.39 -2.60 3.92
N LEU A 59 24.54 -3.24 2.76
CA LEU A 59 25.15 -2.60 1.58
C LEU A 59 24.13 -2.20 0.51
N ALA A 60 23.06 -2.99 0.32
CA ALA A 60 22.08 -2.78 -0.75
C ALA A 60 20.78 -2.14 -0.25
N MET A 61 20.33 -2.48 0.97
CA MET A 61 19.05 -2.00 1.52
C MET A 61 19.25 -0.69 2.29
N LYS A 62 19.34 0.42 1.57
CA LYS A 62 19.50 1.74 2.20
C LYS A 62 18.16 2.29 2.73
N PRO A 63 18.17 3.03 3.85
CA PRO A 63 16.99 3.75 4.29
C PRO A 63 16.58 4.80 3.27
N LEU A 64 15.29 5.13 3.24
CA LEU A 64 14.80 6.30 2.52
C LEU A 64 15.35 7.58 3.17
N PRO A 65 15.49 8.69 2.40
CA PRO A 65 15.88 9.97 2.96
C PRO A 65 14.88 10.40 4.03
N TYR A 66 15.39 11.01 5.11
CA TYR A 66 14.53 11.62 6.11
C TYR A 66 13.85 12.87 5.52
N PRO A 67 12.57 13.12 5.84
CA PRO A 67 11.92 14.35 5.43
C PRO A 67 12.60 15.56 6.09
N GLU A 68 12.86 16.60 5.31
CA GLU A 68 13.51 17.83 5.80
C GLU A 68 12.58 18.70 6.67
N ALA A 69 11.26 18.45 6.56
CA ALA A 69 10.22 19.15 7.30
C ALA A 69 9.12 18.19 7.75
N ALA A 70 8.32 18.62 8.73
CA ALA A 70 7.17 17.86 9.22
C ALA A 70 6.15 17.62 8.10
N ILE A 71 5.64 16.40 8.00
CA ILE A 71 4.61 16.04 7.03
C ILE A 71 3.26 16.37 7.66
N THR A 72 2.48 17.24 7.00
CA THR A 72 1.14 17.63 7.48
C THR A 72 0.08 16.94 6.62
N ALA A 73 -0.91 16.31 7.26
CA ALA A 73 -2.05 15.75 6.54
C ALA A 73 -2.85 16.89 5.87
N PRO A 74 -3.29 16.71 4.61
CA PRO A 74 -4.22 17.66 4.00
C PRO A 74 -5.51 17.74 4.81
N PRO A 75 -6.17 18.91 4.88
CA PRO A 75 -7.44 19.04 5.56
C PRO A 75 -8.50 18.18 4.87
N ARG A 76 -9.36 17.50 5.64
CA ARG A 76 -10.46 16.67 5.10
C ARG A 76 -11.41 17.43 4.18
N THR A 77 -11.49 18.76 4.33
CA THR A 77 -12.29 19.64 3.48
C THR A 77 -11.74 19.76 2.05
N ASP A 78 -10.46 19.46 1.83
CA ASP A 78 -9.87 19.29 0.50
C ASP A 78 -9.90 17.80 0.14
N GLU A 79 -11.05 17.36 -0.37
CA GLU A 79 -11.36 15.96 -0.60
C GLU A 79 -10.34 15.25 -1.52
N VAL A 80 -9.87 15.93 -2.56
CA VAL A 80 -8.90 15.37 -3.52
C VAL A 80 -7.51 15.27 -2.89
N ALA A 81 -7.03 16.33 -2.22
CA ALA A 81 -5.72 16.29 -1.57
C ALA A 81 -5.69 15.26 -0.43
N TYR A 82 -6.76 15.20 0.37
CA TYR A 82 -6.91 14.20 1.42
C TYR A 82 -7.03 12.78 0.85
N GLY A 83 -7.76 12.60 -0.26
CA GLY A 83 -7.83 11.33 -0.98
C GLY A 83 -6.46 10.85 -1.48
N LYS A 84 -5.66 11.76 -2.04
CA LYS A 84 -4.27 11.48 -2.43
C LYS A 84 -3.42 11.03 -1.24
N TYR A 85 -3.57 11.69 -0.10
CA TYR A 85 -2.89 11.32 1.14
C TYR A 85 -3.27 9.90 1.60
N LEU A 86 -4.56 9.56 1.55
CA LEU A 86 -5.03 8.21 1.88
C LEU A 86 -4.46 7.15 0.92
N VAL A 87 -4.54 7.39 -0.39
CA VAL A 87 -4.08 6.46 -1.43
C VAL A 87 -2.57 6.23 -1.36
N ASN A 88 -1.78 7.27 -1.15
CA ASN A 88 -0.32 7.18 -1.18
C ASN A 88 0.31 6.90 0.18
N GLY A 89 -0.15 7.55 1.25
CA GLY A 89 0.50 7.52 2.56
C GLY A 89 -0.12 6.54 3.55
N VAL A 90 -1.45 6.54 3.68
CA VAL A 90 -2.13 5.75 4.72
C VAL A 90 -2.34 4.31 4.27
N MET A 91 -2.88 4.13 3.07
CA MET A 91 -3.27 2.81 2.53
C MET A 91 -2.24 2.24 1.56
N MET A 92 -1.36 3.10 1.02
CA MET A 92 -0.31 2.75 0.06
C MET A 92 -0.82 1.95 -1.15
N CYS A 93 -1.99 2.29 -1.70
CA CYS A 93 -2.61 1.57 -2.81
C CYS A 93 -1.66 1.47 -4.02
N PHE A 94 -0.85 2.51 -4.25
CA PHE A 94 0.15 2.54 -5.33
C PHE A 94 1.16 1.40 -5.28
N SER A 95 1.51 0.91 -4.09
CA SER A 95 2.53 -0.13 -3.93
C SER A 95 2.11 -1.43 -4.63
N CYS A 96 0.84 -1.79 -4.55
CA CYS A 96 0.29 -2.96 -5.23
C CYS A 96 -0.28 -2.63 -6.62
N HIS A 97 -0.90 -1.47 -6.79
CA HIS A 97 -1.64 -1.11 -8.01
C HIS A 97 -0.82 -0.36 -9.05
N SER A 98 0.51 -0.31 -8.96
CA SER A 98 1.38 0.17 -10.05
C SER A 98 1.90 -1.00 -10.90
N ALA A 99 2.70 -0.73 -11.95
CA ALA A 99 3.11 -1.77 -12.90
C ALA A 99 3.93 -2.90 -12.28
N SER A 100 4.86 -2.60 -11.37
CA SER A 100 5.76 -3.58 -10.76
C SER A 100 6.33 -3.08 -9.43
N PHE A 101 6.71 -3.99 -8.53
CA PHE A 101 7.39 -3.62 -7.27
C PHE A 101 8.78 -3.02 -7.51
N GLU A 102 9.45 -3.38 -8.60
CA GLU A 102 10.81 -2.95 -8.95
C GLU A 102 10.88 -1.51 -9.45
N THR A 103 9.76 -0.96 -9.94
CA THR A 103 9.67 0.37 -10.56
C THR A 103 8.87 1.36 -9.72
N LEU A 104 8.62 1.02 -8.44
CA LEU A 104 7.98 1.93 -7.49
C LEU A 104 8.92 3.08 -7.11
N ASP A 105 8.40 4.30 -7.19
CA ASP A 105 9.00 5.47 -6.54
C ASP A 105 8.30 5.66 -5.18
N GLU A 106 8.93 5.18 -4.11
CA GLU A 106 8.35 5.27 -2.76
C GLU A 106 8.37 6.68 -2.18
N VAL A 107 9.18 7.59 -2.73
CA VAL A 107 9.26 8.99 -2.29
C VAL A 107 8.20 9.82 -3.00
N THR A 108 8.01 9.58 -4.30
CA THR A 108 7.02 10.25 -5.13
C THR A 108 6.18 9.22 -5.89
N PRO A 109 5.16 8.61 -5.24
CA PRO A 109 4.37 7.51 -5.81
C PRO A 109 3.87 7.72 -7.23
N GLU A 110 3.46 8.95 -7.58
CA GLU A 110 2.95 9.33 -8.89
C GLU A 110 3.97 9.16 -10.03
N ASN A 111 5.26 9.09 -9.72
CA ASN A 111 6.32 8.79 -10.69
C ASN A 111 6.49 7.29 -10.96
N SER A 112 5.84 6.42 -10.18
CA SER A 112 5.92 4.97 -10.37
C SER A 112 5.41 4.60 -11.76
N GLU A 113 6.09 3.65 -12.41
CA GLU A 113 5.64 3.18 -13.72
C GLU A 113 4.23 2.62 -13.63
N GLY A 114 3.34 3.11 -14.50
CA GLY A 114 1.94 2.71 -14.50
C GLY A 114 1.24 2.98 -13.17
N TYR A 115 1.55 4.09 -12.49
CA TYR A 115 0.92 4.51 -11.24
C TYR A 115 -0.60 4.26 -11.25
N LEU A 116 -1.07 3.40 -10.33
CA LEU A 116 -2.47 2.98 -10.17
C LEU A 116 -3.09 2.23 -11.37
N GLY A 117 -2.28 1.90 -12.39
CA GLY A 117 -2.67 1.18 -13.61
C GLY A 117 -2.68 -0.35 -13.49
N GLY A 118 -2.31 -0.91 -12.34
CA GLY A 118 -2.25 -2.35 -12.09
C GLY A 118 -1.10 -3.06 -12.80
N GLY A 119 -1.12 -4.39 -12.80
CA GLY A 119 -0.14 -5.25 -13.49
C GLY A 119 0.91 -5.90 -12.58
N ASN A 120 1.00 -5.48 -11.32
CA ASN A 120 1.94 -6.05 -10.37
C ASN A 120 1.59 -7.51 -10.04
N ARG A 121 2.57 -8.41 -10.10
CA ARG A 121 2.36 -9.85 -9.83
C ARG A 121 2.37 -10.10 -8.33
N ILE A 122 1.20 -10.37 -7.77
CA ILE A 122 1.06 -10.59 -6.33
C ILE A 122 1.27 -12.07 -6.01
N ILE A 123 2.06 -12.38 -5.00
CA ILE A 123 2.23 -13.76 -4.53
C ILE A 123 1.09 -14.07 -3.54
N ASN A 124 0.40 -15.19 -3.76
CA ASN A 124 -0.58 -15.73 -2.84
C ASN A 124 0.13 -16.17 -1.54
N PRO A 125 -0.19 -15.57 -0.38
CA PRO A 125 0.50 -15.87 0.87
C PRO A 125 0.21 -17.28 1.42
N GLN A 126 -0.89 -17.92 1.00
CA GLN A 126 -1.27 -19.25 1.48
C GLN A 126 -0.49 -20.38 0.80
N ASP A 127 -0.25 -20.30 -0.51
CA ASP A 127 0.36 -21.39 -1.29
C ASP A 127 1.60 -20.97 -2.11
N ARG A 128 2.00 -19.69 -2.01
CA ARG A 128 3.14 -19.08 -2.72
C ARG A 128 3.02 -19.11 -4.24
N THR A 129 1.84 -19.36 -4.79
CA THR A 129 1.58 -19.23 -6.23
C THR A 129 1.49 -17.76 -6.62
N ILE A 130 1.70 -17.45 -7.90
CA ILE A 130 1.45 -16.10 -8.42
C ILE A 130 -0.08 -15.94 -8.53
N ALA A 131 -0.65 -15.08 -7.69
CA ALA A 131 -2.01 -14.61 -7.83
C ALA A 131 -2.16 -13.78 -9.12
N ALA A 132 -3.40 -13.56 -9.53
CA ALA A 132 -3.69 -12.66 -10.65
C ALA A 132 -3.00 -11.29 -10.43
N PRO A 133 -2.52 -10.64 -11.51
CA PRO A 133 -1.94 -9.30 -11.41
C PRO A 133 -2.90 -8.33 -10.71
N SER A 134 -2.34 -7.31 -10.05
CA SER A 134 -3.15 -6.25 -9.46
C SER A 134 -4.00 -5.55 -10.51
N ALA A 135 -5.21 -5.15 -10.12
CA ALA A 135 -6.15 -4.51 -11.03
C ALA A 135 -5.73 -3.07 -11.35
N ASN A 136 -6.09 -2.58 -12.53
CA ASN A 136 -6.05 -1.16 -12.85
C ASN A 136 -7.17 -0.45 -12.07
N ILE A 137 -6.83 0.57 -11.29
CA ILE A 137 -7.78 1.35 -10.50
C ILE A 137 -7.89 2.81 -10.95
N THR A 138 -7.37 3.12 -12.15
CA THR A 138 -7.66 4.40 -12.83
C THR A 138 -9.07 4.39 -13.41
N MET A 139 -9.59 5.55 -13.83
CA MET A 139 -10.92 5.68 -14.44
C MET A 139 -11.00 5.18 -15.89
N HIS A 140 -10.17 4.21 -16.26
CA HIS A 140 -10.27 3.55 -17.56
C HIS A 140 -11.65 2.88 -17.72
N PRO A 141 -12.36 3.08 -18.85
CA PRO A 141 -13.73 2.56 -19.02
C PRO A 141 -13.80 1.02 -19.07
N GLU A 142 -12.84 0.35 -19.72
CA GLU A 142 -12.88 -1.11 -19.86
C GLU A 142 -11.99 -1.87 -18.84
N LEU A 143 -10.74 -1.41 -18.66
CA LEU A 143 -9.75 -2.07 -17.82
C LEU A 143 -9.78 -1.65 -16.35
N GLY A 144 -10.45 -0.54 -16.01
CA GLY A 144 -10.38 0.08 -14.69
C GLY A 144 -11.75 0.38 -14.07
N LEU A 145 -11.81 1.46 -13.28
CA LEU A 145 -12.99 1.86 -12.51
C LEU A 145 -13.98 2.74 -13.30
N GLY A 146 -13.73 3.03 -14.57
CA GLY A 146 -14.50 4.03 -15.31
C GLY A 146 -15.99 3.73 -15.49
N GLN A 147 -16.41 2.48 -15.31
CA GLN A 147 -17.82 2.06 -15.32
C GLN A 147 -18.36 1.71 -13.92
N TRP A 148 -17.53 1.80 -12.88
CA TRP A 148 -17.91 1.48 -11.52
C TRP A 148 -18.67 2.65 -10.90
N THR A 149 -19.68 2.34 -10.10
CA THR A 149 -20.25 3.32 -9.18
C THR A 149 -19.36 3.46 -7.95
N LYS A 150 -19.43 4.61 -7.27
CA LYS A 150 -18.77 4.80 -5.98
C LYS A 150 -19.18 3.74 -4.95
N GLU A 151 -20.43 3.28 -4.99
CA GLU A 151 -20.93 2.23 -4.08
C GLU A 151 -20.27 0.88 -4.36
N GLN A 152 -20.13 0.49 -5.64
CA GLN A 152 -19.40 -0.72 -6.02
C GLN A 152 -17.93 -0.65 -5.56
N PHE A 153 -17.30 0.52 -5.75
CA PHE A 153 -15.95 0.76 -5.24
C PHE A 153 -15.88 0.64 -3.71
N ALA A 154 -16.82 1.25 -2.98
CA ALA A 154 -16.90 1.16 -1.52
C ALA A 154 -17.01 -0.30 -1.05
N ASN A 155 -17.85 -1.10 -1.71
CA ASN A 155 -18.01 -2.52 -1.39
C ASN A 155 -16.75 -3.34 -1.68
N ALA A 156 -16.05 -3.04 -2.77
CA ALA A 156 -14.76 -3.66 -3.09
C ALA A 156 -13.72 -3.38 -2.01
N VAL A 157 -13.54 -2.11 -1.62
CA VAL A 157 -12.52 -1.71 -0.65
C VAL A 157 -12.85 -2.21 0.76
N ARG A 158 -14.11 -2.11 1.18
CA ARG A 158 -14.50 -2.45 2.56
C ARG A 158 -14.69 -3.94 2.76
N PHE A 159 -15.27 -4.63 1.79
CA PHE A 159 -15.75 -6.00 1.95
C PHE A 159 -15.08 -7.01 1.00
N GLY A 160 -14.32 -6.53 0.01
CA GLY A 160 -13.71 -7.38 -1.00
C GLY A 160 -14.73 -7.94 -1.99
N GLN A 161 -15.77 -7.16 -2.32
CA GLN A 161 -16.80 -7.53 -3.30
C GLN A 161 -16.64 -6.70 -4.58
N GLY A 162 -16.37 -7.36 -5.70
CA GLY A 162 -16.28 -6.72 -7.02
C GLY A 162 -17.62 -6.16 -7.51
N ALA A 163 -17.57 -5.39 -8.59
CA ALA A 163 -18.75 -4.71 -9.17
C ALA A 163 -19.88 -5.67 -9.59
N ASP A 164 -19.52 -6.91 -9.95
CA ASP A 164 -20.42 -8.01 -10.31
C ASP A 164 -20.91 -8.84 -9.10
N GLY A 165 -20.48 -8.47 -7.89
CA GLY A 165 -20.79 -9.17 -6.65
C GLY A 165 -19.84 -10.33 -6.33
N VAL A 166 -18.87 -10.64 -7.20
CA VAL A 166 -17.90 -11.72 -7.00
C VAL A 166 -16.83 -11.29 -6.00
N ALA A 167 -16.36 -12.23 -5.18
CA ALA A 167 -15.29 -11.96 -4.23
C ALA A 167 -13.98 -11.61 -4.94
N LEU A 168 -13.32 -10.54 -4.50
CA LEU A 168 -11.98 -10.18 -4.95
C LEU A 168 -10.95 -11.22 -4.48
N SER A 169 -9.79 -11.22 -5.15
CA SER A 169 -8.63 -12.03 -4.76
C SER A 169 -8.34 -11.89 -3.26
N PRO A 170 -8.04 -13.00 -2.54
CA PRO A 170 -7.65 -12.96 -1.13
C PRO A 170 -6.42 -12.08 -0.85
N ALA A 171 -5.62 -11.79 -1.89
CA ALA A 171 -4.48 -10.89 -1.78
C ALA A 171 -4.88 -9.41 -1.61
N MET A 172 -6.10 -9.01 -1.99
CA MET A 172 -6.62 -7.66 -1.76
C MET A 172 -7.13 -7.54 -0.31
N PRO A 173 -6.55 -6.67 0.53
CA PRO A 173 -7.01 -6.48 1.91
C PRO A 173 -8.42 -5.88 1.96
N LYS A 174 -9.14 -6.17 3.04
CA LYS A 174 -10.48 -5.63 3.31
C LYS A 174 -10.39 -4.55 4.39
N TYR A 175 -10.83 -3.34 4.07
CA TYR A 175 -10.79 -2.20 4.99
C TYR A 175 -12.17 -1.95 5.60
N THR A 176 -12.67 -2.92 6.36
CA THR A 176 -14.05 -2.94 6.89
C THR A 176 -14.38 -1.72 7.76
N LEU A 177 -13.38 -1.15 8.42
CA LEU A 177 -13.49 0.01 9.32
C LEU A 177 -13.30 1.36 8.63
N MET A 178 -13.03 1.39 7.31
CA MET A 178 -12.85 2.66 6.58
C MET A 178 -14.16 3.45 6.57
N SER A 179 -14.09 4.76 6.80
CA SER A 179 -15.28 5.62 6.84
C SER A 179 -15.79 5.94 5.43
N GLU A 180 -17.07 6.32 5.32
CA GLU A 180 -17.64 6.79 4.03
C GLU A 180 -16.96 8.08 3.53
N GLU A 181 -16.49 8.93 4.44
CA GLU A 181 -15.73 10.14 4.10
C GLU A 181 -14.39 9.79 3.45
N ASP A 182 -13.64 8.85 4.04
CA ASP A 182 -12.36 8.40 3.50
C ASP A 182 -12.54 7.70 2.13
N ILE A 183 -13.58 6.86 1.99
CA ILE A 183 -13.93 6.24 0.70
C ILE A 183 -14.27 7.30 -0.35
N SER A 184 -15.02 8.34 0.04
CA SER A 184 -15.34 9.47 -0.84
C SER A 184 -14.09 10.18 -1.33
N ALA A 185 -13.19 10.51 -0.41
CA ALA A 185 -11.94 11.19 -0.72
C ALA A 185 -11.05 10.36 -1.65
N ILE A 186 -10.89 9.07 -1.39
CA ILE A 186 -10.16 8.16 -2.26
C ILE A 186 -10.80 8.15 -3.67
N TRP A 187 -12.12 7.97 -3.75
CA TRP A 187 -12.84 7.95 -5.03
C TRP A 187 -12.69 9.27 -5.80
N ALA A 188 -12.77 10.42 -5.11
CA ALA A 188 -12.56 11.73 -5.70
C ALA A 188 -11.14 11.88 -6.26
N TYR A 189 -10.12 11.45 -5.52
CA TYR A 189 -8.75 11.49 -6.00
C TYR A 189 -8.54 10.58 -7.23
N LEU A 190 -9.07 9.35 -7.23
CA LEU A 190 -8.95 8.43 -8.36
C LEU A 190 -9.54 8.99 -9.66
N GLN A 191 -10.56 9.85 -9.59
CA GLN A 191 -11.11 10.54 -10.75
C GLN A 191 -10.17 11.59 -11.37
N THR A 192 -9.15 12.02 -10.62
CA THR A 192 -8.14 12.98 -11.10
C THR A 192 -6.90 12.30 -11.68
N VAL A 193 -6.74 11.00 -11.43
CA VAL A 193 -5.57 10.24 -11.85
C VAL A 193 -5.65 10.00 -13.37
N PRO A 194 -4.57 10.26 -14.13
CA PRO A 194 -4.53 9.95 -15.55
C PRO A 194 -4.87 8.49 -15.83
N VAL A 195 -5.69 8.26 -16.84
CA VAL A 195 -6.07 6.91 -17.26
C VAL A 195 -4.85 6.17 -17.78
N VAL A 196 -4.69 4.91 -17.37
CA VAL A 196 -3.65 4.00 -17.88
C VAL A 196 -4.31 2.98 -18.81
N ASP A 197 -4.01 3.07 -20.11
CA ASP A 197 -4.64 2.25 -21.17
C ASP A 197 -3.93 0.91 -21.43
N LYS A 198 -2.80 0.65 -20.76
CA LYS A 198 -2.04 -0.58 -20.99
C LYS A 198 -2.67 -1.74 -20.21
N ALA A 199 -3.09 -2.78 -20.93
CA ALA A 199 -3.19 -4.11 -20.35
C ALA A 199 -1.76 -4.58 -20.01
N LEU A 200 -1.28 -4.28 -18.80
CA LEU A 200 0.07 -4.64 -18.33
C LEU A 200 0.25 -6.16 -18.10
N ALA A 201 -0.64 -6.98 -18.67
CA ALA A 201 -0.66 -8.44 -18.54
C ALA A 201 0.35 -9.17 -19.46
N GLU A 202 1.14 -8.48 -20.29
CA GLU A 202 2.10 -9.12 -21.21
C GLU A 202 3.59 -8.87 -20.90
N ALA A 203 3.94 -8.38 -19.71
CA ALA A 203 5.33 -8.37 -19.25
C ALA A 203 5.64 -9.68 -18.48
N GLY A 204 5.63 -10.82 -19.18
CA GLY A 204 5.90 -12.10 -18.50
C GLY A 204 5.93 -13.37 -19.35
N THR A 205 5.73 -13.29 -20.67
CA THR A 205 6.10 -14.38 -21.59
C THR A 205 7.42 -14.02 -22.26
N ALA A 206 8.49 -14.00 -21.49
CA ALA A 206 9.85 -13.97 -22.03
C ALA A 206 10.76 -14.85 -21.17
N ASN A 207 11.15 -15.96 -21.80
CA ASN A 207 12.26 -16.88 -21.52
C ASN A 207 12.00 -18.07 -20.57
N GLU A 208 11.84 -19.21 -21.25
CA GLU A 208 12.48 -20.54 -21.03
C GLU A 208 12.41 -21.20 -19.64
#